data_AF-A0A6N8X9Z4-F1
#
_entry.id   AF-A0A6N8X9Z4-F1
#
_cell.length_a   1.000
_cell.length_b   1.000
_cell.length_c   1.000
_cell.angle_alpha   90.00
_cell.angle_beta   90.00
_cell.angle_gamma   90.00
#
_symmetry.space_group_name_H-M   'P 1'
#
loop_
_entity.id
_entity.type
_entity.pdbx_description
1 polymer ?
#
loop_
_entity_poly.entity_id
_entity_poly.type
_entity_poly.pdbx_seq_one_letter_code
_entity_poly.pdbx_strand_id
1 'polypeptide(L)' 'MSDENLVLTERRGEKDGILWVTLNRRNKLNALTFPLLRQLWEIFVDARFDR' A
#
# COMPACT_ATOMS: atom_id res chain seq x y z
N MET A 1 -15.50 6.79 11.17
CA MET A 1 -15.52 6.92 9.69
C MET A 1 -14.85 5.67 9.17
N SER A 2 -15.46 4.96 8.22
CA SER A 2 -14.93 3.67 7.75
C SER A 2 -13.46 3.84 7.36
N ASP A 3 -12.58 3.13 8.06
CA ASP A 3 -11.17 2.94 7.66
C ASP A 3 -11.17 2.20 6.31
N GLU A 4 -11.46 2.93 5.24
CA GLU A 4 -11.27 2.44 3.88
C GLU A 4 -9.78 2.13 3.76
N ASN A 5 -9.45 0.86 3.53
CA ASN A 5 -8.08 0.45 3.32
C ASN A 5 -7.62 1.07 1.98
N LEU A 6 -6.90 2.19 2.05
CA LEU A 6 -6.58 3.05 0.88
C LEU A 6 -5.50 2.42 0.00
N VAL A 7 -4.77 1.46 0.55
CA VAL A 7 -3.68 0.74 -0.09
C VAL A 7 -3.86 -0.75 0.18
N LEU A 8 -3.79 -1.57 -0.85
CA LEU A 8 -3.75 -3.03 -0.74
C LEU A 8 -2.31 -3.51 -0.98
N THR A 9 -1.90 -4.54 -0.25
CA THR A 9 -0.58 -5.15 -0.38
C THR A 9 -0.70 -6.65 -0.61
N GLU A 10 0.17 -7.17 -1.47
CA GLU A 10 0.29 -8.60 -1.78
C GLU A 10 1.76 -8.97 -1.91
N ARG A 11 2.13 -10.19 -1.50
CA ARG A 11 3.46 -10.75 -1.81
C ARG A 11 3.38 -11.53 -3.11
N ARG A 12 4.39 -11.37 -3.96
CA ARG A 12 4.48 -12.02 -5.28
C ARG A 12 5.90 -12.51 -5.56
N GLY A 13 6.01 -13.39 -6.56
CA GLY A 13 7.27 -14.01 -6.98
C GLY A 13 7.46 -15.40 -6.36
N GLU A 14 8.41 -16.18 -6.88
CA GLU A 14 8.64 -17.59 -6.48
C GLU A 14 8.96 -17.75 -4.98
N LYS A 15 9.54 -16.72 -4.36
CA LYS A 15 9.88 -16.69 -2.92
C LYS A 15 9.26 -15.49 -2.21
N ASP A 16 8.15 -14.94 -2.71
CA ASP A 16 7.48 -13.78 -2.10
C ASP A 16 8.35 -12.51 -1.97
N GLY A 17 9.45 -12.44 -2.73
CA GLY A 17 10.43 -11.35 -2.66
C GLY A 17 9.93 -10.02 -3.23
N ILE A 18 8.74 -9.97 -3.81
CA ILE A 18 8.16 -8.77 -4.39
C ILE A 18 6.95 -8.34 -3.54
N LEU A 19 7.01 -7.15 -2.96
CA LEU A 19 5.84 -6.49 -2.39
C LEU A 19 5.09 -5.74 -3.49
N TRP A 20 3.90 -6.22 -3.84
CA TRP A 20 2.99 -5.58 -4.78
C TRP A 20 2.03 -4.65 -4.03
N VAL A 21 2.01 -3.37 -4.42
CA VAL A 21 1.21 -2.34 -3.74
C VAL A 21 0.20 -1.73 -4.71
N THR A 22 -1.08 -1.74 -4.33
CA THR A 22 -2.19 -1.26 -5.17
C THR A 22 -2.92 -0.12 -4.48
N LEU A 23 -3.07 1.03 -5.15
CA LEU A 23 -3.92 2.12 -4.68
C LEU A 23 -5.40 1.73 -4.79
N ASN A 24 -6.13 1.78 -3.68
CA ASN A 24 -7.49 1.27 -3.56
C ASN A 24 -8.52 2.38 -3.31
N ARG A 25 -8.49 3.40 -4.18
CA ARG A 25 -9.39 4.56 -4.09
C ARG A 25 -9.98 4.92 -5.45
N ARG A 26 -10.54 3.91 -6.11
CA ARG A 26 -11.06 4.00 -7.49
C ARG A 26 -12.09 5.10 -7.68
N ASN A 27 -12.99 5.28 -6.70
CA ASN A 27 -14.02 6.33 -6.69
C ASN A 27 -13.46 7.77 -6.70
N LYS A 28 -12.16 7.95 -6.41
CA LYS A 28 -11.46 9.25 -6.43
C LYS A 28 -10.27 9.23 -7.40
N LEU A 29 -10.28 8.32 -8.38
CA LEU A 29 -9.20 8.16 -9.36
C LEU A 29 -7.82 7.99 -8.71
N ASN A 30 -7.78 7.35 -7.53
CA ASN A 30 -6.57 7.18 -6.73
C ASN A 30 -5.85 8.49 -6.39
N ALA A 31 -6.61 9.58 -6.23
CA ALA A 31 -6.06 10.87 -5.81
C ALA A 31 -5.22 10.73 -4.53
N LEU A 32 -3.97 11.18 -4.61
CA LEU A 32 -2.96 11.08 -3.56
C LEU A 32 -3.27 12.10 -2.45
N THR A 33 -3.90 11.62 -1.38
CA THR A 33 -4.20 12.41 -0.19
C THR A 33 -3.23 12.11 0.94
N PHE A 34 -3.13 13.00 1.92
CA PHE A 34 -2.25 12.80 3.07
C PHE A 34 -2.47 11.46 3.80
N PRO A 35 -3.70 10.97 4.04
CA PRO A 35 -3.89 9.65 4.65
C PRO A 35 -3.33 8.49 3.80
N LEU A 36 -3.51 8.55 2.47
CA LEU A 36 -2.98 7.54 1.54
C LEU A 36 -1.45 7.57 1.52
N LEU A 37 -0.87 8.78 1.44
CA LEU A 37 0.58 8.96 1.44
C LEU A 37 1.21 8.47 2.76
N ARG A 38 0.53 8.70 3.88
CA ARG A 38 0.95 8.17 5.18
C ARG A 38 0.95 6.63 5.18
N GLN A 39 -0.12 5.98 4.72
CA GLN A 39 -0.17 4.52 4.64
C GLN A 39 0.91 3.95 3.71
N LEU A 40 1.14 4.57 2.55
CA LEU A 40 2.25 4.18 1.66
C LEU A 40 3.61 4.30 2.35
N TRP A 41 3.83 5.40 3.08
CA TRP A 41 5.08 5.59 3.82
C TRP A 41 5.29 4.51 4.87
N GLU A 42 4.27 4.19 5.68
CA GLU A 42 4.30 3.11 6.67
C GLU A 42 4.67 1.77 6.00
N ILE A 43 3.94 1.39 4.94
CA ILE A 43 4.18 0.15 4.18
C ILE A 43 5.61 0.09 3.61
N PHE A 44 6.09 1.17 2.98
CA PHE A 44 7.42 1.17 2.37
C PHE A 44 8.54 1.23 3.41
N VAL A 45 8.33 1.86 4.56
CA VAL A 45 9.29 1.84 5.66
C VAL A 45 9.42 0.42 6.17
N ASP A 46 8.32 -0.26 6.46
CA ASP A 46 8.30 -1.63 6.96
C ASP A 46 8.93 -2.61 5.95
N ALA A 47 8.60 -2.45 4.67
CA ALA A 47 9.15 -3.28 3.59
C ALA A 47 10.68 -3.23 3.48
N ARG A 48 11.33 -2.13 3.91
CA ARG A 48 12.81 -2.04 3.92
C ARG A 48 13.45 -2.93 4.97
N PHE A 49 12.71 -3.27 6.02
CA PHE A 49 13.19 -4.12 7.10
C PHE A 49 12.70 -5.57 6.96
N ASP A 50 11.82 -5.84 6.00
CA ASP A 50 11.38 -7.18 5.63
C ASP A 50 12.51 -7.87 4.84
N ARG A 51 13.26 -8.74 5.52
CA ARG A 51 14.41 -9.48 4.99
C ARG A 51 14.12 -10.97 4.92
#